data_AF-A0A952FWR9-F1
#
_entry.id   AF-A0A952FWR9-F1
#
_cell.length_a   1.000
_cell.length_b   1.000
_cell.length_c   1.000
_cell.angle_alpha   90.00
_cell.angle_beta   90.00
_cell.angle_gamma   90.00
#
_symmetry.space_group_name_H-M   'P 1'
#
loop_
_entity.id
_entity.type
_entity.pdbx_description
1 polymer ?
#
loop_
_entity_poly.entity_id
_entity_poly.type
_entity_poly.pdbx_seq_one_letter_code
_entity_poly.pdbx_strand_id
1 'polypeptide(L)'
;MFLPAEHNSPHHGKFALIVIDRARDDAFAVRRICAQVDKARRERTQIVFVREAVQSDGWGLIDALGPRFPDWVVARHDRNIFSGGNLAAQLRAVGISRLMLAGDDACVTASGAQAEAMGFAVTVDLPEPA
;
A
#
# COMPACT_ATOMS: atom_id res chain seq x y z
N MET A 1 -4.26 -15.55 -44.81
CA MET A 1 -3.83 -16.14 -43.52
C MET A 1 -3.87 -15.01 -42.50
N PHE A 2 -4.97 -14.88 -41.77
CA PHE A 2 -5.17 -13.79 -40.81
C PHE A 2 -4.71 -14.27 -39.43
N LEU A 3 -3.71 -13.60 -38.87
CA LEU A 3 -3.31 -13.78 -37.48
C LEU A 3 -4.47 -13.36 -36.56
N PRO A 4 -4.82 -14.12 -35.51
CA PRO A 4 -5.84 -13.68 -34.57
C PRO A 4 -5.31 -12.46 -33.81
N ALA A 5 -6.12 -11.41 -33.75
CA ALA A 5 -5.88 -10.24 -32.94
C ALA A 5 -5.62 -10.69 -31.50
N GLU A 6 -4.40 -10.43 -31.01
CA GLU A 6 -4.06 -10.63 -29.62
C GLU A 6 -5.07 -9.83 -28.78
N HIS A 7 -5.76 -10.56 -27.91
CA HIS A 7 -6.71 -10.02 -26.95
C HIS A 7 -6.05 -8.85 -26.21
N ASN A 8 -6.46 -7.64 -26.58
CA ASN A 8 -6.20 -6.44 -25.80
C ASN A 8 -7.07 -6.56 -24.54
N SER A 9 -6.57 -7.34 -23.56
CA SER A 9 -7.18 -7.44 -22.25
C SER A 9 -7.20 -6.03 -21.66
N PRO A 10 -8.37 -5.47 -21.31
CA PRO A 10 -8.42 -4.17 -20.67
C PRO A 10 -7.54 -4.25 -19.43
N HIS A 11 -6.55 -3.38 -19.34
CA HIS A 11 -5.50 -3.35 -18.31
C HIS A 11 -5.99 -3.92 -16.96
N HIS A 12 -5.76 -5.21 -16.71
CA HIS A 12 -5.83 -5.79 -15.38
C HIS A 12 -4.61 -5.29 -14.62
N GLY A 13 -4.55 -3.98 -14.38
CA GLY A 13 -3.44 -3.39 -13.69
C GLY A 13 -3.32 -4.03 -12.32
N LYS A 14 -2.07 -4.36 -11.96
CA LYS A 14 -1.78 -5.11 -10.74
C LYS A 14 -2.20 -4.26 -9.55
N PHE A 15 -2.57 -4.97 -8.50
CA PHE A 15 -2.97 -4.39 -7.24
C PHE A 15 -1.80 -4.44 -6.26
N ALA A 16 -1.69 -3.42 -5.42
CA ALA A 16 -0.77 -3.43 -4.29
C ALA A 16 -1.47 -3.02 -2.99
N LEU A 17 -1.10 -3.69 -1.91
CA LEU A 17 -1.47 -3.33 -0.56
C LEU A 17 -0.39 -2.39 -0.01
N ILE A 18 -0.78 -1.17 0.31
CA ILE A 18 0.07 -0.18 0.95
C ILE A 18 -0.31 -0.11 2.43
N VAL A 19 0.61 -0.48 3.29
CA VAL A 19 0.45 -0.43 4.75
C VAL A 19 1.23 0.76 5.28
N ILE A 20 0.52 1.80 5.69
CA ILE A 20 1.10 3.01 6.29
C ILE A 20 1.22 2.80 7.79
N ASP A 21 2.41 3.05 8.33
CA ASP A 21 2.69 2.82 9.75
C ASP A 21 1.76 3.63 10.64
N ARG A 22 1.38 3.01 11.75
CA ARG A 22 0.54 3.58 12.79
C ARG A 22 0.95 3.06 14.16
N ALA A 23 0.52 3.75 15.20
CA ALA A 23 0.65 3.28 16.58
C ALA A 23 -0.08 1.94 16.77
N ARG A 24 0.49 1.07 17.62
CA ARG A 24 -0.03 -0.27 17.92
C ARG A 24 -1.18 -0.31 18.93
N ASP A 25 -1.52 0.83 19.53
CA ASP A 25 -2.54 0.90 20.59
C ASP A 25 -3.93 0.42 20.16
N ASP A 26 -4.24 0.43 18.87
CA ASP A 26 -5.50 -0.08 18.33
C ASP A 26 -5.37 -1.55 17.90
N ALA A 27 -5.63 -2.44 18.85
CA ALA A 27 -5.55 -3.88 18.64
C ALA A 27 -6.48 -4.41 17.53
N PHE A 28 -7.62 -3.76 17.29
CA PHE A 28 -8.58 -4.18 16.25
C PHE A 28 -8.05 -3.82 14.86
N ALA A 29 -7.59 -2.58 14.67
CA ALA A 29 -6.97 -2.15 13.43
C ALA A 29 -5.72 -2.98 13.11
N VAL A 30 -4.86 -3.22 14.12
CA VAL A 30 -3.68 -4.08 13.98
C VAL A 30 -4.05 -5.47 13.48
N ARG A 31 -5.02 -6.14 14.11
CA ARG A 31 -5.47 -7.48 13.70
C ARG A 31 -6.01 -7.52 12.28
N ARG A 32 -6.77 -6.50 11.87
CA ARG A 32 -7.33 -6.41 10.53
C ARG A 32 -6.24 -6.22 9.47
N ILE A 33 -5.28 -5.33 9.72
CA ILE A 33 -4.14 -5.11 8.82
C ILE A 33 -3.28 -6.37 8.73
N CYS A 34 -3.04 -7.08 9.85
CA CYS A 34 -2.37 -8.38 9.83
C CYS A 34 -3.07 -9.39 8.90
N ALA A 35 -4.41 -9.49 8.99
CA ALA A 35 -5.19 -10.39 8.13
C ALA A 35 -5.12 -10.00 6.65
N GLN A 36 -5.10 -8.70 6.33
CA GLN A 36 -4.94 -8.20 4.97
C GLN A 36 -3.55 -8.51 4.41
N VAL A 37 -2.50 -8.30 5.20
CA VAL A 37 -1.12 -8.64 4.82
C VAL A 37 -0.99 -10.14 4.57
N ASP A 38 -1.55 -10.97 5.44
CA ASP A 38 -1.53 -12.42 5.27
C ASP A 38 -2.28 -12.85 4.00
N LYS A 39 -3.46 -12.28 3.74
CA LYS A 39 -4.21 -12.50 2.50
C LYS A 39 -3.40 -12.08 1.26
N ALA A 40 -2.84 -10.86 1.28
CA ALA A 40 -2.04 -10.33 0.19
C ALA A 40 -0.81 -11.21 -0.10
N ARG A 41 -0.15 -11.75 0.93
CA ARG A 41 0.96 -12.70 0.80
C ARG A 41 0.52 -14.00 0.13
N ARG A 42 -0.63 -14.56 0.52
CA ARG A 42 -1.20 -15.78 -0.09
C ARG A 42 -1.54 -15.57 -1.57
N GLU A 43 -2.07 -14.39 -1.89
CA GLU A 43 -2.47 -14.01 -3.24
C GLU A 43 -1.30 -13.50 -4.10
N ARG A 44 -0.08 -13.42 -3.54
CA ARG A 44 1.13 -12.87 -4.19
C ARG A 44 0.92 -11.43 -4.68
N THR A 45 0.09 -10.69 -3.97
CA THR A 45 -0.09 -9.24 -4.15
C THR A 45 1.15 -8.52 -3.66
N GLN A 46 1.58 -7.47 -4.38
CA GLN A 46 2.69 -6.65 -3.92
C GLN A 46 2.31 -5.91 -2.64
N ILE A 47 3.14 -6.04 -1.61
CA ILE A 47 2.96 -5.33 -0.34
C ILE A 47 4.03 -4.26 -0.23
N VAL A 48 3.62 -3.05 0.15
CA VAL A 48 4.50 -1.93 0.41
C VAL A 48 4.21 -1.41 1.81
N PHE A 49 5.19 -1.54 2.69
CA PHE A 49 5.18 -1.00 4.03
C PHE A 49 5.77 0.41 4.00
N VAL A 50 5.05 1.38 4.52
CA VAL A 50 5.49 2.77 4.57
C VAL A 50 5.72 3.19 6.02
N ARG A 51 6.99 3.25 6.44
CA ARG A 51 7.43 3.63 7.78
C ARG A 51 7.69 5.12 7.87
N GLU A 52 7.36 5.72 9.01
CA GLU A 52 7.75 7.10 9.28
C GLU A 52 9.25 7.18 9.56
N ALA A 53 9.97 8.02 8.81
CA ALA A 53 11.43 8.05 8.82
C ALA A 53 12.04 8.49 10.16
N VAL A 54 11.29 9.27 10.95
CA VAL A 54 11.77 9.80 12.25
C VAL A 54 11.54 8.84 13.40
N GLN A 55 10.83 7.73 13.19
CA GLN A 55 10.51 6.77 14.24
C GLN A 55 11.46 5.57 14.20
N SER A 56 12.06 5.26 15.35
CA SER A 56 12.99 4.14 15.52
C SER A 56 12.29 2.78 15.45
N ASP A 57 13.05 1.75 15.10
CA ASP A 57 12.61 0.34 15.09
C ASP A 57 11.95 -0.07 16.41
N GLY A 58 10.80 -0.73 16.31
CA GLY A 58 10.06 -1.34 17.42
C GLY A 58 8.81 -0.58 17.86
N TRP A 59 8.61 0.66 17.38
CA TRP A 59 7.45 1.47 17.76
C TRP A 59 6.19 1.18 16.92
N GLY A 60 6.36 0.93 15.62
CA GLY A 60 5.27 0.89 14.65
C GLY A 60 4.61 -0.48 14.45
N LEU A 61 3.38 -0.49 13.93
CA LEU A 61 2.67 -1.67 13.45
C LEU A 61 3.52 -2.50 12.48
N ILE A 62 4.32 -1.84 11.64
CA ILE A 62 5.11 -2.53 10.60
C ILE A 62 6.13 -3.49 11.22
N ASP A 63 6.75 -3.14 12.35
CA ASP A 63 7.66 -4.05 13.05
C ASP A 63 6.98 -5.32 13.57
N ALA A 64 5.67 -5.26 13.90
CA ALA A 64 4.91 -6.44 14.29
C ALA A 64 4.53 -7.31 13.08
N LEU A 65 4.36 -6.69 11.90
CA LEU A 65 4.00 -7.38 10.66
C LEU A 65 5.18 -8.13 10.04
N GLY A 66 6.42 -7.75 10.39
CA GLY A 66 7.65 -8.37 9.95
C GLY A 66 7.77 -8.39 8.42
N PRO A 67 8.14 -7.25 7.79
CA PRO A 67 8.37 -7.19 6.35
C PRO A 67 9.40 -8.24 5.93
N ARG A 68 9.14 -8.94 4.84
CA ARG A 68 10.03 -9.98 4.30
C ARG A 68 10.04 -9.94 2.79
N PHE A 69 11.07 -10.47 2.14
CA PHE A 69 11.08 -10.53 0.68
C PHE A 69 9.82 -11.26 0.14
N PRO A 70 9.11 -10.72 -0.88
CA PRO A 70 9.41 -9.54 -1.71
C PRO A 70 8.69 -8.24 -1.29
N ASP A 71 8.26 -8.12 -0.04
CA ASP A 71 7.64 -6.91 0.51
C ASP A 71 8.60 -5.72 0.40
N TRP A 72 8.07 -4.55 0.02
CA TRP A 72 8.85 -3.32 -0.03
C TRP A 72 8.70 -2.56 1.28
N VAL A 73 9.78 -1.91 1.71
CA VAL A 73 9.75 -1.00 2.87
C VAL A 73 10.25 0.36 2.40
N VAL A 74 9.42 1.38 2.59
CA VAL A 74 9.67 2.75 2.15
C VAL A 74 9.57 3.67 3.36
N ALA A 75 10.51 4.59 3.48
CA ALA A 75 10.44 5.64 4.48
C ALA A 75 9.64 6.82 3.95
N ARG A 76 8.79 7.41 4.79
CA ARG A 76 8.09 8.67 4.52
C ARG A 76 8.55 9.77 5.47
N HIS A 77 8.58 11.00 4.96
CA HIS A 77 8.89 12.19 5.73
C HIS A 77 7.67 13.09 5.97
N ASP A 78 6.59 12.86 5.21
CA ASP A 78 5.36 13.62 5.25
C ASP A 78 4.14 12.69 5.45
N ARG A 79 2.97 13.30 5.69
CA ARG A 79 1.69 12.56 5.74
C ARG A 79 1.34 11.87 4.42
N ASN A 80 1.83 12.41 3.30
CA ASN A 80 1.67 11.86 1.97
C ASN A 80 2.85 10.94 1.62
N ILE A 81 2.58 9.65 1.37
CA ILE A 81 3.59 8.65 1.03
C ILE A 81 4.30 8.88 -0.31
N PHE A 82 3.75 9.73 -1.18
CA PHE A 82 4.33 10.08 -2.47
C PHE A 82 5.18 11.36 -2.40
N SER A 83 5.20 12.07 -1.27
CA SER A 83 6.00 13.28 -1.09
C SER A 83 7.49 12.93 -1.06
N GLY A 84 8.30 13.64 -1.84
CA GLY A 84 9.76 13.55 -1.78
C GLY A 84 10.36 12.21 -2.24
N GLY A 85 9.59 11.33 -2.87
CA GLY A 85 10.03 9.98 -3.24
C GLY A 85 9.62 9.52 -4.64
N ASN A 86 10.22 8.41 -5.09
CA ASN A 86 9.96 7.80 -6.39
C ASN A 86 8.92 6.66 -6.34
N LEU A 87 8.15 6.55 -5.25
CA LEU A 87 7.23 5.44 -5.02
C LEU A 87 6.21 5.28 -6.15
N ALA A 88 5.60 6.37 -6.62
CA ALA A 88 4.64 6.33 -7.73
C ALA A 88 5.27 5.78 -9.01
N ALA A 89 6.50 6.20 -9.34
CA ALA A 89 7.21 5.72 -10.51
C ALA A 89 7.56 4.23 -10.38
N GLN A 90 8.01 3.80 -9.20
CA GLN A 90 8.33 2.39 -8.94
C GLN A 90 7.09 1.48 -9.05
N LEU A 91 5.95 1.90 -8.48
CA LEU A 91 4.68 1.18 -8.60
C LEU A 91 4.25 1.03 -10.06
N ARG A 92 4.36 2.10 -10.86
CA ARG A 92 4.05 2.04 -12.29
C ARG A 92 5.01 1.14 -13.07
N ALA A 93 6.31 1.17 -12.73
CA ALA A 93 7.32 0.35 -13.42
C ALA A 93 7.04 -1.16 -13.28
N VAL A 94 6.43 -1.59 -12.16
CA VAL A 94 6.01 -2.98 -11.95
C VAL A 94 4.59 -3.29 -12.46
N GLY A 95 3.91 -2.29 -13.04
CA GLY A 95 2.58 -2.42 -13.63
C GLY A 95 1.42 -2.32 -12.63
N ILE A 96 1.64 -1.72 -11.45
CA ILE A 96 0.58 -1.46 -10.48
C ILE A 96 -0.21 -0.22 -10.91
N SER A 97 -1.53 -0.33 -10.92
CA SER A 97 -2.44 0.79 -11.16
C SER A 97 -3.54 0.91 -10.12
N ARG A 98 -3.66 -0.08 -9.22
CA ARG A 98 -4.65 -0.12 -8.13
C ARG A 98 -3.95 -0.22 -6.79
N LEU A 99 -4.36 0.62 -5.84
CA LEU A 99 -3.76 0.70 -4.51
C LEU A 99 -4.84 0.49 -3.46
N MET A 100 -4.59 -0.41 -2.51
CA MET A 100 -5.34 -0.44 -1.25
C MET A 100 -4.50 0.18 -0.16
N LEU A 101 -5.05 1.22 0.46
CA LEU A 101 -4.39 1.91 1.55
C LEU A 101 -4.98 1.42 2.87
N ALA A 102 -4.09 1.00 3.78
CA ALA A 102 -4.42 0.61 5.14
C ALA A 102 -3.44 1.28 6.10
N GLY A 103 -3.91 1.81 7.23
CA GLY A 103 -3.03 2.48 8.20
C GLY A 103 -3.74 3.57 8.99
N ASP A 104 -3.00 4.64 9.28
CA ASP A 104 -3.51 5.85 9.93
C ASP A 104 -4.42 6.67 8.99
N ASP A 105 -5.58 7.09 9.48
CA ASP A 105 -6.65 7.73 8.70
C ASP A 105 -6.19 9.02 7.99
N ALA A 106 -5.49 9.91 8.70
CA ALA A 106 -5.05 11.19 8.13
C ALA A 106 -4.04 10.98 7.01
N CYS A 107 -3.15 10.00 7.16
CA CYS A 107 -2.12 9.67 6.20
C CYS A 107 -2.67 8.93 4.98
N VAL A 108 -3.61 8.02 5.23
CA VAL A 108 -4.34 7.28 4.21
C VAL A 108 -5.18 8.23 3.35
N THR A 109 -5.91 9.16 3.97
CA THR A 109 -6.70 10.17 3.25
C THR A 109 -5.82 11.08 2.40
N ALA A 110 -4.73 11.62 2.96
CA ALA A 110 -3.80 12.46 2.21
C ALA A 110 -3.14 11.73 1.04
N SER A 111 -2.73 10.48 1.26
CA SER A 111 -2.09 9.65 0.24
C SER A 111 -3.08 9.17 -0.82
N GLY A 112 -4.33 8.92 -0.44
CA GLY A 112 -5.40 8.52 -1.35
C GLY A 112 -5.72 9.61 -2.36
N ALA A 113 -5.99 10.83 -1.90
CA ALA A 113 -6.24 11.97 -2.78
C ALA A 113 -5.07 12.22 -3.76
N GLN A 114 -3.84 12.09 -3.28
CA GLN A 114 -2.67 12.23 -4.15
C GLN A 114 -2.55 11.09 -5.16
N ALA A 115 -2.79 9.84 -4.76
CA ALA A 115 -2.75 8.69 -5.64
C ALA A 115 -3.80 8.80 -6.76
N GLU A 116 -5.00 9.25 -6.44
CA GLU A 116 -6.05 9.51 -7.43
C GLU A 116 -5.66 10.63 -8.39
N ALA A 117 -5.07 11.73 -7.89
CA ALA A 117 -4.53 12.80 -8.74
C ALA A 117 -3.40 12.30 -9.67
N MET A 118 -2.68 11.26 -9.25
CA MET A 118 -1.68 10.55 -10.05
C MET A 118 -2.30 9.42 -10.91
N GLY A 119 -3.62 9.26 -10.96
CA GLY A 119 -4.30 8.28 -11.82
C GLY A 119 -4.24 6.83 -11.34
N PHE A 120 -3.94 6.59 -10.06
CA PHE A 120 -4.16 5.28 -9.44
C PHE A 120 -5.62 5.14 -9.02
N ALA A 121 -6.18 3.95 -9.18
CA ALA A 121 -7.46 3.61 -8.57
C ALA A 121 -7.22 3.22 -7.10
N VAL A 122 -7.77 4.01 -6.18
CA VAL A 122 -7.55 3.85 -4.75
C VAL A 122 -8.75 3.19 -4.09
N THR A 123 -8.48 2.22 -3.23
CA THR A 123 -9.46 1.70 -2.27
C THR A 123 -8.92 1.94 -0.88
N VAL A 124 -9.76 2.49 -0.02
CA VAL A 124 -9.38 2.75 1.36
C VAL A 124 -10.13 1.80 2.27
N ASP A 125 -9.39 1.06 3.10
CA ASP A 125 -9.97 0.31 4.21
C ASP A 125 -9.64 1.07 5.50
N LEU A 126 -10.45 2.11 5.78
CA LEU A 126 -10.39 2.84 7.03
C LEU A 126 -11.00 1.94 8.13
N PRO A 127 -10.44 1.94 9.36
CA PRO A 127 -11.20 1.45 10.49
C PRO A 127 -12.43 2.36 10.65
N GLU A 128 -13.64 1.80 10.59
CA GLU A 128 -14.82 2.56 11.01
C GLU A 128 -14.59 3.02 12.45
N PRO A 129 -14.83 4.31 12.77
CA PRO A 129 -14.82 4.74 14.16
C PRO A 129 -15.93 3.99 14.89
N ALA A 130 -15.55 3.25 15.93
CA ALA A 130 -16.49 2.62 16.86
C ALA A 130 -17.29 3.66 17.64
#